data_AF-A0A821EWY4-F1
#
_entry.id   AF-A0A821EWY4-F1
#
_cell.length_a   1.000
_cell.length_b   1.000
_cell.length_c   1.000
_cell.angle_alpha   90.00
_cell.angle_beta   90.00
_cell.angle_gamma   90.00
#
_symmetry.space_group_name_H-M   'P 1'
#
loop_
_entity.id
_entity.type
_entity.pdbx_description
1 polymer ?
#
loop_
_entity_poly.entity_id
_entity_poly.type
_entity_poly.pdbx_seq_one_letter_code
_entity_poly.pdbx_strand_id
1 'polypeptide(L)'
;TYNRWARDKNKTEIQRDGCHTPVANALITDEHSTVTGKVIRSIVACIEQNDLYNPIRLFIKESSKSIRRRIRRRSMYREILFLAIVALGREKLSYDAFDRQYNNVFQKLNDKQRQLIYDFDKCPSLAAVMCRRLFSSLEL
;
A
#
# COMPACT_ATOMS: atom_id res chain seq x y z
N THR A 1 8.58 19.69 -3.10
CA THR A 1 9.13 19.25 -1.80
C THR A 1 9.27 17.74 -1.80
N TYR A 2 10.44 17.22 -1.42
CA TYR A 2 10.94 15.84 -1.61
C TYR A 2 10.11 14.69 -0.97
N ASN A 3 8.96 15.01 -0.37
CA ASN A 3 8.12 14.11 0.43
C ASN A 3 6.77 13.75 -0.21
N ARG A 4 6.55 14.06 -1.49
CA ARG A 4 5.29 13.76 -2.18
C ARG A 4 5.50 12.57 -3.15
N TRP A 5 4.87 11.43 -2.86
CA TRP A 5 4.98 10.20 -3.68
C TRP A 5 3.81 10.04 -4.67
N ALA A 6 2.74 10.81 -4.48
CA ALA A 6 1.63 10.97 -5.42
C ALA A 6 1.83 12.25 -6.26
N ARG A 7 1.84 12.16 -7.61
CA ARG A 7 1.92 13.35 -8.47
C ARG A 7 0.69 14.25 -8.37
N ASP A 8 0.88 15.56 -8.49
CA ASP A 8 -0.18 16.57 -8.39
C ASP A 8 -1.21 16.49 -9.54
N LYS A 9 -2.48 16.74 -9.20
CA LYS A 9 -3.59 16.85 -10.15
C LYS A 9 -3.58 18.22 -10.86
N ASN A 10 -2.68 18.45 -11.81
CA ASN A 10 -2.77 19.64 -12.66
C ASN A 10 -3.71 19.41 -13.84
N LYS A 11 -4.96 19.86 -13.67
CA LYS A 11 -5.87 20.50 -14.64
C LYS A 11 -5.76 20.06 -16.12
N THR A 12 -6.14 18.83 -16.41
CA THR A 12 -6.90 18.51 -17.64
C THR A 12 -8.16 17.79 -17.21
N GLU A 13 -9.26 18.52 -17.29
CA GLU A 13 -10.61 18.03 -17.26
C GLU A 13 -10.80 17.09 -18.45
N ILE A 14 -10.60 15.80 -18.23
CA ILE A 14 -11.13 14.74 -19.09
C ILE A 14 -11.71 13.70 -18.15
N GLN A 15 -13.04 13.56 -18.27
CA GLN A 15 -13.90 12.45 -17.89
C GLN A 15 -13.49 11.60 -16.68
N ARG A 16 -14.37 11.59 -15.67
CA ARG A 16 -14.40 10.62 -14.58
C ARG A 16 -14.73 9.22 -15.11
N ASP A 17 -13.81 8.59 -15.80
CA ASP A 17 -13.84 7.15 -15.99
C ASP A 17 -12.85 6.57 -14.98
N GLY A 18 -13.34 6.40 -13.76
CA GLY A 18 -12.63 5.62 -12.75
C GLY A 18 -12.41 4.24 -13.34
N CYS A 19 -11.17 3.92 -13.73
CA CYS A 19 -10.78 2.56 -14.11
C CYS A 19 -10.75 1.68 -12.85
N HIS A 20 -11.90 1.54 -12.21
CA HIS A 20 -12.09 0.57 -11.16
C HIS A 20 -12.09 -0.79 -11.83
N THR A 21 -10.91 -1.43 -11.84
CA THR A 21 -10.80 -2.81 -12.27
C THR A 21 -11.85 -3.65 -11.53
N PRO A 22 -12.43 -4.70 -12.14
CA PRO A 22 -13.38 -5.58 -11.46
C PRO A 22 -12.86 -6.12 -10.12
N VAL A 23 -11.53 -6.24 -9.98
CA VAL A 23 -10.86 -6.59 -8.72
C VAL A 23 -10.89 -5.44 -7.71
N ALA A 24 -10.61 -4.21 -8.12
CA ALA A 24 -10.74 -3.05 -7.24
C ALA A 24 -12.20 -2.84 -6.81
N ASN A 25 -13.15 -2.99 -7.74
CA ASN A 25 -14.57 -2.99 -7.42
C ASN A 25 -14.90 -4.14 -6.47
N ALA A 26 -14.55 -5.39 -6.76
CA ALA A 26 -14.81 -6.51 -5.85
C ALA A 26 -14.21 -6.31 -4.44
N LEU A 27 -13.00 -5.77 -4.33
CA LEU A 27 -12.38 -5.42 -3.04
C LEU A 27 -13.09 -4.27 -2.31
N ILE A 28 -13.79 -3.39 -3.04
CA ILE A 28 -14.55 -2.26 -2.48
C ILE A 28 -16.02 -2.65 -2.23
N THR A 29 -16.60 -3.53 -3.05
CA THR A 29 -18.04 -3.86 -3.10
C THR A 29 -18.42 -5.11 -2.29
N ASP A 30 -17.49 -6.02 -1.98
CA ASP A 30 -17.78 -7.20 -1.14
C ASP A 30 -17.96 -6.86 0.36
N GLU A 31 -17.94 -5.57 0.72
CA GLU A 31 -17.92 -5.10 2.11
C GLU A 31 -18.93 -4.00 2.43
N HIS A 32 -20.15 -4.08 1.91
CA HIS A 32 -21.24 -3.23 2.41
C HIS A 32 -21.65 -3.56 3.87
N SER A 33 -21.04 -4.55 4.55
CA SER A 33 -21.30 -4.81 5.99
C SER A 33 -20.08 -5.16 6.87
N THR A 34 -18.86 -5.28 6.34
CA THR A 34 -17.72 -5.83 7.10
C THR A 34 -16.70 -4.77 7.55
N VAL A 35 -16.08 -5.02 8.71
CA VAL A 35 -15.08 -4.14 9.36
C VAL A 35 -13.87 -3.86 8.47
N THR A 36 -13.51 -4.79 7.58
CA THR A 36 -12.33 -4.68 6.70
C THR A 36 -12.53 -3.55 5.67
N GLY A 37 -13.76 -3.30 5.21
CA GLY A 37 -14.02 -2.37 4.10
C GLY A 37 -13.95 -0.93 4.56
N LYS A 38 -14.36 -0.69 5.80
CA LYS A 38 -14.15 0.59 6.48
C LYS A 38 -12.65 0.87 6.66
N VAL A 39 -11.87 -0.14 7.04
CA VAL A 39 -10.41 -0.01 7.21
C VAL A 39 -9.72 0.26 5.87
N ILE A 40 -10.08 -0.45 4.81
CA ILE A 40 -9.53 -0.22 3.46
C ILE A 40 -9.84 1.20 3.00
N ARG A 41 -11.08 1.67 3.15
CA ARG A 41 -11.46 3.05 2.80
C ARG A 41 -10.67 4.09 3.59
N SER A 42 -10.48 3.88 4.89
CA SER A 42 -9.64 4.77 5.71
C SER A 42 -8.18 4.76 5.27
N ILE A 43 -7.62 3.60 4.92
CA ILE A 43 -6.25 3.48 4.38
C ILE A 43 -6.12 4.25 3.06
N VAL A 44 -7.08 4.07 2.15
CA VAL A 44 -7.13 4.78 0.87
C VAL A 44 -7.20 6.29 1.08
N ALA A 45 -8.06 6.78 1.98
CA ALA A 45 -8.17 8.21 2.28
C ALA A 45 -6.86 8.80 2.84
N CYS A 46 -6.14 8.07 3.70
CA CYS A 46 -4.82 8.49 4.18
C CYS A 46 -3.78 8.51 3.05
N ILE A 47 -3.82 7.51 2.16
CA ILE A 47 -2.94 7.42 0.99
C ILE A 47 -3.14 8.63 0.06
N GLU A 48 -4.39 9.01 -0.22
CA GLU A 48 -4.70 10.18 -1.04
C GLU A 48 -4.18 11.49 -0.42
N GLN A 49 -4.04 11.52 0.90
CA GLN A 49 -3.46 12.62 1.67
C GLN A 49 -1.92 12.49 1.83
N ASN A 50 -1.29 11.55 1.13
CA ASN A 50 0.15 11.30 1.16
C ASN A 50 0.66 10.94 2.58
N ASP A 51 -0.16 10.22 3.36
CA ASP A 51 0.15 9.71 4.69
C ASP A 51 0.27 8.18 4.67
N LEU A 52 1.46 7.66 4.98
CA LEU A 52 1.71 6.23 5.16
C LEU A 52 1.80 5.80 6.63
N TYR A 53 1.91 6.74 7.56
CA TYR A 53 2.00 6.44 8.99
C TYR A 53 0.70 5.86 9.52
N ASN A 54 -0.42 6.53 9.25
CA ASN A 54 -1.72 6.04 9.71
C ASN A 54 -2.13 4.72 9.06
N PRO A 55 -1.95 4.51 7.73
CA PRO A 55 -2.17 3.23 7.10
C PRO A 55 -1.39 2.08 7.73
N ILE A 56 -0.08 2.25 7.95
CA ILE A 56 0.77 1.23 8.55
C ILE A 56 0.31 0.91 9.98
N ARG A 57 0.02 1.94 10.78
CA ARG A 57 -0.49 1.75 12.15
C ARG A 57 -1.83 1.02 12.19
N LEU A 58 -2.76 1.39 11.32
CA LEU A 58 -4.07 0.75 11.21
C LEU A 58 -3.94 -0.70 10.76
N PHE A 59 -3.05 -0.97 9.80
CA PHE A 59 -2.79 -2.32 9.31
C PHE A 59 -2.24 -3.23 10.42
N ILE A 60 -1.25 -2.77 11.19
CA ILE A 60 -0.69 -3.50 12.34
C ILE A 60 -1.77 -3.76 13.40
N LYS A 61 -2.56 -2.73 13.74
CA LYS A 61 -3.64 -2.86 14.72
C LYS A 61 -4.66 -3.89 14.27
N GLU A 62 -5.05 -3.86 13.00
CA GLU A 62 -6.07 -4.77 12.49
C GLU A 62 -5.52 -6.19 12.36
N SER A 63 -4.33 -6.38 11.78
CA SER A 63 -3.68 -7.70 11.64
C SER A 63 -3.49 -8.40 12.99
N SER A 64 -3.24 -7.63 14.07
CA SER A 64 -3.10 -8.18 15.41
C SER A 64 -4.37 -8.87 15.93
N LYS A 65 -5.56 -8.49 15.46
CA LYS A 65 -6.85 -9.03 15.94
C LYS A 65 -7.20 -10.40 15.39
N SER A 66 -6.50 -10.89 14.35
CA SER A 66 -6.81 -12.18 13.74
C SER A 66 -5.54 -12.96 13.42
N ILE A 67 -5.38 -14.09 14.12
CA ILE A 67 -4.30 -15.06 13.88
C ILE A 67 -4.34 -15.57 12.43
N ARG A 68 -5.54 -15.79 11.86
CA ARG A 68 -5.70 -16.17 10.45
C ARG A 68 -5.15 -15.13 9.48
N ARG A 69 -5.30 -13.84 9.78
CA ARG A 69 -4.72 -12.75 8.95
C ARG A 69 -3.20 -12.67 9.08
N ARG A 70 -2.61 -12.99 10.24
CA ARG A 70 -1.15 -13.14 10.38
C ARG A 70 -0.61 -14.34 9.60
N ILE A 71 -1.35 -15.45 9.58
CA ILE A 71 -0.94 -16.68 8.90
C ILE A 71 -1.03 -16.55 7.37
N ARG A 72 -1.99 -15.76 6.86
CA ARG A 72 -2.20 -15.54 5.42
C ARG A 72 -1.15 -14.54 4.89
N ARG A 73 0.06 -15.06 4.71
CA ARG A 73 1.33 -14.37 4.40
C ARG A 73 1.30 -13.46 3.16
N ARG A 74 0.76 -12.26 3.29
CA ARG A 74 1.07 -11.16 2.37
C ARG A 74 1.74 -10.06 3.16
N SER A 75 2.91 -9.63 2.69
CA SER A 75 3.65 -8.53 3.30
C SER A 75 2.77 -7.29 3.35
N MET A 76 2.72 -6.64 4.52
CA MET A 76 2.06 -5.35 4.70
C MET A 76 2.51 -4.34 3.64
N TYR A 77 3.80 -4.33 3.29
CA TYR A 77 4.33 -3.52 2.19
C TYR A 77 3.56 -3.73 0.87
N ARG A 78 3.39 -4.99 0.42
CA ARG A 78 2.66 -5.29 -0.83
C ARG A 78 1.18 -4.93 -0.75
N GLU A 79 0.53 -5.13 0.39
CA GLU A 79 -0.88 -4.77 0.57
C GLU A 79 -1.06 -3.25 0.49
N ILE A 80 -0.23 -2.48 1.19
CA ILE A 80 -0.30 -1.01 1.16
C ILE A 80 0.10 -0.46 -0.21
N LEU A 81 1.13 -1.04 -0.86
CA LEU A 81 1.52 -0.68 -2.22
C LEU A 81 0.39 -0.97 -3.22
N PHE A 82 -0.28 -2.12 -3.10
CA PHE A 82 -1.41 -2.47 -3.95
C PHE A 82 -2.56 -1.49 -3.75
N LEU A 83 -2.92 -1.16 -2.50
CA LEU A 83 -3.95 -0.17 -2.21
C LEU A 83 -3.57 1.22 -2.75
N ALA A 84 -2.30 1.59 -2.68
CA ALA A 84 -1.81 2.84 -3.23
C ALA A 84 -1.90 2.89 -4.76
N ILE A 85 -1.56 1.80 -5.43
CA ILE A 85 -1.72 1.64 -6.88
C ILE A 85 -3.18 1.72 -7.28
N VAL A 86 -4.06 1.03 -6.56
CA VAL A 86 -5.51 1.01 -6.85
C VAL A 86 -6.14 2.38 -6.62
N ALA A 87 -5.74 3.08 -5.55
CA ALA A 87 -6.27 4.40 -5.21
C ALA A 87 -5.81 5.50 -6.16
N LEU A 88 -4.52 5.52 -6.53
CA LEU A 88 -3.92 6.64 -7.26
C LEU A 88 -3.77 6.38 -8.77
N GLY A 89 -3.70 5.12 -9.17
CA GLY A 89 -3.24 4.70 -10.49
C GLY A 89 -1.73 4.48 -10.54
N ARG A 90 -1.28 3.47 -11.30
CA ARG A 90 0.15 3.10 -11.43
C ARG A 90 1.00 4.24 -11.99
N GLU A 91 0.42 5.05 -12.86
CA GLU A 91 1.03 6.17 -13.55
C GLU A 91 1.31 7.37 -12.65
N LYS A 92 0.55 7.50 -11.55
CA LYS A 92 0.67 8.61 -10.60
C LYS A 92 1.58 8.30 -9.41
N LEU A 93 1.90 7.02 -9.20
CA LEU A 93 2.70 6.54 -8.09
C LEU A 93 4.20 6.53 -8.45
N SER A 94 5.02 7.25 -7.67
CA SER A 94 6.48 7.06 -7.72
C SER A 94 6.88 5.93 -6.77
N TYR A 95 7.22 4.75 -7.32
CA TYR A 95 7.64 3.58 -6.54
C TYR A 95 8.85 3.88 -5.64
N ASP A 96 9.88 4.56 -6.16
CA ASP A 96 11.08 4.87 -5.37
C ASP A 96 10.77 5.85 -4.23
N ALA A 97 9.88 6.82 -4.44
CA ALA A 97 9.47 7.76 -3.38
C ALA A 97 8.61 7.07 -2.32
N PHE A 98 7.69 6.20 -2.76
CA PHE A 98 6.87 5.37 -1.87
C PHE A 98 7.76 4.48 -0.99
N ASP A 99 8.75 3.79 -1.58
CA ASP A 99 9.66 2.89 -0.85
C ASP A 99 10.45 3.62 0.23
N ARG A 100 10.99 4.80 -0.10
CA ARG A 100 11.68 5.65 0.89
C ARG A 100 10.75 6.07 2.01
N GLN A 101 9.53 6.50 1.70
CA GLN A 101 8.57 6.91 2.73
C GLN A 101 8.12 5.75 3.61
N TYR A 102 7.83 4.61 3.00
CA TYR A 102 7.48 3.40 3.72
C TYR A 102 8.58 3.01 4.69
N ASN A 103 9.83 2.96 4.24
CA ASN A 103 10.98 2.63 5.09
C ASN A 103 11.16 3.64 6.23
N ASN A 104 11.01 4.94 5.94
CA ASN A 104 11.09 6.00 6.95
C ASN A 104 10.02 5.83 8.04
N VAL A 105 8.78 5.49 7.66
CA VAL A 105 7.71 5.21 8.63
C VAL A 105 7.99 3.94 9.40
N PHE A 106 8.44 2.88 8.72
CA PHE A 106 8.74 1.58 9.31
C PHE A 106 9.83 1.67 10.38
N GLN A 107 10.87 2.49 10.17
CA GLN A 107 11.92 2.73 11.16
C GLN A 107 11.41 3.47 12.40
N LYS A 108 10.39 4.32 12.26
CA LYS A 108 9.80 5.13 13.34
C LYS A 108 8.76 4.39 14.19
N LEU A 109 8.48 3.13 13.89
CA LEU A 109 7.55 2.32 14.68
C LEU A 109 8.05 2.19 16.12
N ASN A 110 7.13 2.12 17.08
CA ASN A 110 7.50 1.87 18.48
C ASN A 110 7.69 0.37 18.75
N ASP A 111 8.23 0.03 19.92
CA ASP A 111 8.61 -1.36 20.22
C ASP A 111 7.41 -2.31 20.29
N LYS A 112 6.25 -1.83 20.75
CA LYS A 112 5.00 -2.59 20.74
C LYS A 112 4.55 -2.93 19.31
N GLN A 113 4.70 -1.99 18.38
CA GLN A 113 4.40 -2.22 16.96
C GLN A 113 5.40 -3.17 16.32
N ARG A 114 6.70 -3.02 16.62
CA ARG A 114 7.76 -3.90 16.07
C ARG A 114 7.56 -5.37 16.42
N GLN A 115 7.05 -5.67 17.62
CA GLN A 115 6.76 -7.05 18.04
C GLN A 115 5.65 -7.73 17.22
N LEU A 116 4.83 -6.96 16.48
CA LEU A 116 3.70 -7.46 15.71
C LEU A 116 4.01 -7.61 14.21
N ILE A 117 5.23 -7.30 13.79
CA ILE A 117 5.64 -7.19 12.39
C ILE A 117 6.72 -8.22 12.09
N TYR A 118 6.71 -8.75 10.87
CA TYR A 118 7.67 -9.74 10.42
C TYR A 118 8.68 -9.16 9.43
N ASP A 119 9.81 -9.84 9.23
CA ASP A 119 10.83 -9.41 8.27
C ASP A 119 10.29 -9.27 6.84
N PHE A 120 9.30 -10.09 6.46
CA PHE A 120 8.69 -10.02 5.14
C PHE A 120 7.83 -8.75 4.94
N ASP A 121 7.50 -8.00 6.00
CA ASP A 121 6.74 -6.74 5.91
C ASP A 121 7.62 -5.54 5.52
N LYS A 122 8.95 -5.70 5.53
CA LYS A 122 9.90 -4.67 5.09
C LYS A 122 9.72 -4.37 3.60
N CYS A 123 10.07 -3.14 3.21
CA CYS A 123 10.23 -2.84 1.79
C CYS A 123 11.30 -3.78 1.18
N PRO A 124 11.16 -4.15 -0.10
CA PRO A 124 12.15 -4.99 -0.76
C PRO A 124 13.53 -4.35 -0.72
N SER A 125 14.57 -5.17 -0.51
CA SER A 125 15.94 -4.68 -0.55
C SER A 125 16.31 -4.15 -1.94
N LEU A 126 17.33 -3.29 -2.00
CA LEU A 126 17.86 -2.81 -3.28
C LEU A 126 18.25 -3.99 -4.19
N ALA A 127 18.89 -5.02 -3.63
CA ALA A 127 19.20 -6.26 -4.35
C ALA A 127 17.92 -6.92 -4.90
N ALA A 128 16.86 -7.05 -4.10
CA ALA A 128 15.59 -7.62 -4.58
C ALA A 128 14.91 -6.76 -5.67
N VAL A 129 15.03 -5.43 -5.60
CA VAL A 129 14.57 -4.52 -6.65
C VAL A 129 15.38 -4.71 -7.93
N MET A 130 16.71 -4.77 -7.82
CA MET A 130 17.61 -4.98 -8.95
C MET A 130 17.41 -6.36 -9.60
N CYS A 131 17.30 -7.44 -8.82
CA CYS A 131 16.97 -8.77 -9.34
C CYS A 131 15.67 -8.73 -10.16
N ARG A 132 14.61 -8.06 -9.67
CA ARG A 132 13.36 -7.95 -10.43
C ARG A 132 13.51 -7.18 -11.74
N ARG A 133 14.41 -6.19 -11.81
CA ARG A 133 14.69 -5.44 -13.05
C ARG A 133 15.56 -6.24 -14.03
N LEU A 134 16.50 -7.03 -13.51
CA LEU A 134 17.39 -7.86 -14.33
C LEU A 134 16.66 -9.09 -14.89
N PHE A 135 15.73 -9.65 -14.12
CA PHE A 135 14.93 -10.82 -14.51
C PHE A 135 13.51 -10.44 -14.97
N SER A 136 13.25 -9.18 -15.32
CA SER A 136 11.91 -8.77 -15.75
C SER A 136 11.60 -9.31 -17.15
N SER A 137 10.60 -10.20 -17.19
CA SER A 137 10.09 -10.95 -18.33
C SER A 137 11.05 -12.03 -18.85
N LEU A 138 10.90 -13.26 -18.34
CA LEU A 138 11.13 -14.42 -19.22
C LEU A 138 10.03 -14.34 -20.27
N GLU A 139 10.39 -14.06 -21.51
CA GLU A 139 9.53 -14.40 -22.64
C GLU A 139 9.46 -15.94 -22.67
N LEU A 140 8.28 -16.47 -22.34
CA LEU A 140 7.93 -17.90 -22.40
C LEU A 140 6.94 -18.11 -23.55
#